data_AF-A0A971ZVI0-F1
#
_entry.id   AF-A0A971ZVI0-F1
#
_cell.length_a   1.000
_cell.length_b   1.000
_cell.length_c   1.000
_cell.angle_alpha   90.00
_cell.angle_beta   90.00
_cell.angle_gamma   90.00
#
_symmetry.space_group_name_H-M   'P 1'
#
loop_
_entity.id
_entity.type
_entity.pdbx_description
1 polymer ?
#
loop_
_entity_poly.entity_id
_entity_poly.type
_entity_poly.pdbx_seq_one_letter_code
_entity_poly.pdbx_strand_id
1 'polypeptide(L)'
;MRHVTLLAALALAASPALATDIYWCGFENDEGYVLGALDGQNGWLAEEDVYVQADYMASGQQAMTIESGGGYDGTFHWAADQLMPDHRPYGSVVVFTQTIAISDLGEAEWLIQFCDFDLDTVIAQMQFTYDGYILFNGDTVGTFAANTWMIMTLTFDLDTQTVTMSMDDDLLVEDAPFQSPADKFDQVIYGTDEYPEPGVNYMDVDDLWLFTPPGAPSIHLETSHEGHWVYQNTGVTMSRGGHYIDLQVVVDDLNGNNDVSLSVAKLPGSGPGEVVLSDHPELPRCWRVHGSPRDNNAPTAGCGTLTLRVTCAGDLAGEATADIDLMCRTLGDLDGNGGAEPTDVSLLVSTLNGMPPVGFEPRAFDLDANGGAEPGDLSILINILNGMPIL
;
A
#
# COMPACT_ATOMS: atom_id res chain seq x y z
N MET A 1 -10.11 -17.67 45.02
CA MET A 1 -10.49 -16.47 44.26
C MET A 1 -9.32 -16.14 43.35
N ARG A 2 -9.43 -16.48 42.06
CA ARG A 2 -8.45 -16.12 41.04
C ARG A 2 -8.87 -14.78 40.46
N HIS A 3 -8.02 -13.77 40.58
CA HIS A 3 -8.19 -12.52 39.86
C HIS A 3 -7.87 -12.77 38.38
N VAL A 4 -8.91 -12.72 37.55
CA VAL A 4 -8.78 -12.60 36.10
C VAL A 4 -8.63 -11.11 35.83
N THR A 5 -7.43 -10.71 35.41
CA THR A 5 -7.17 -9.36 34.92
C THR A 5 -7.74 -9.29 33.51
N LEU A 6 -8.85 -8.58 33.36
CA LEU A 6 -9.44 -8.26 32.05
C LEU A 6 -8.49 -7.27 31.37
N LEU A 7 -7.85 -7.68 30.26
CA LEU A 7 -7.18 -6.76 29.34
C LEU A 7 -8.30 -6.03 28.60
N ALA A 8 -8.55 -4.77 28.95
CA ALA A 8 -9.36 -3.88 28.12
C ALA A 8 -8.50 -3.49 26.91
N ALA A 9 -8.82 -4.04 25.74
CA ALA A 9 -8.36 -3.48 24.48
C ALA A 9 -9.03 -2.10 24.34
N LEU A 10 -8.26 -1.03 24.58
CA LEU A 10 -8.62 0.28 24.09
C LEU A 10 -8.57 0.17 22.56
N ALA A 11 -9.74 0.13 21.92
CA ALA A 11 -9.86 0.56 20.53
C ALA A 11 -9.44 2.04 20.52
N LEU A 12 -8.17 2.30 20.16
CA LEU A 12 -7.86 3.61 19.61
C LEU A 12 -8.76 3.75 18.40
N ALA A 13 -9.65 4.75 18.42
CA ALA A 13 -10.17 5.30 17.18
C ALA A 13 -8.93 5.71 16.38
N ALA A 14 -8.53 4.87 15.44
CA ALA A 14 -7.60 5.26 14.41
C ALA A 14 -8.19 6.53 13.81
N SER A 15 -7.41 7.61 13.79
CA SER A 15 -7.77 8.70 12.88
C SER A 15 -7.99 8.05 11.53
N PRO A 16 -9.13 8.26 10.84
CA PRO A 16 -9.38 7.59 9.57
C PRO A 16 -8.16 7.91 8.72
N ALA A 17 -7.40 6.85 8.42
CA ALA A 17 -6.43 6.87 7.36
C ALA A 17 -7.17 7.53 6.18
N LEU A 18 -6.67 8.65 5.66
CA LEU A 18 -7.37 9.43 4.63
C LEU A 18 -7.62 8.52 3.44
N ALA A 19 -8.80 7.92 3.44
CA ALA A 19 -9.33 7.12 2.37
C ALA A 19 -9.30 7.99 1.11
N THR A 20 -8.90 7.40 -0.01
CA THR A 20 -9.10 8.06 -1.30
C THR A 20 -10.51 7.75 -1.74
N ASP A 21 -11.37 8.76 -1.71
CA ASP A 21 -12.76 8.65 -2.15
C ASP A 21 -12.81 8.28 -3.64
N ILE A 22 -13.53 7.21 -3.95
CA ILE A 22 -13.86 6.83 -5.32
C ILE A 22 -15.21 7.44 -5.69
N TYR A 23 -16.22 7.17 -4.85
CA TYR A 23 -17.58 7.64 -5.05
C TYR A 23 -18.27 7.74 -3.70
N TRP A 24 -19.15 8.73 -3.54
CA TRP A 24 -19.96 8.88 -2.34
C TRP A 24 -21.31 9.50 -2.68
N CYS A 25 -22.34 9.11 -1.96
CA CYS A 25 -23.71 9.57 -2.13
C CYS A 25 -24.54 9.30 -0.86
N GLY A 26 -24.90 10.36 -0.12
CA GLY A 26 -25.90 10.33 0.94
C GLY A 26 -27.31 10.67 0.45
N PHE A 27 -27.48 10.89 -0.87
CA PHE A 27 -28.75 11.31 -1.47
C PHE A 27 -29.23 12.69 -1.00
N GLU A 28 -28.30 13.54 -0.56
CA GLU A 28 -28.62 14.82 0.07
C GLU A 28 -28.90 15.95 -0.94
N ASN A 29 -29.66 16.95 -0.49
CA ASN A 29 -29.98 18.11 -1.32
C ASN A 29 -28.74 18.90 -1.76
N ASP A 30 -27.71 18.98 -0.91
CA ASP A 30 -26.45 19.68 -1.22
C ASP A 30 -25.51 18.85 -2.12
N GLU A 31 -25.76 17.56 -2.26
CA GLU A 31 -25.19 16.67 -3.29
C GLU A 31 -25.91 16.79 -4.64
N GLY A 32 -27.03 17.50 -4.70
CA GLY A 32 -27.81 17.75 -5.92
C GLY A 32 -29.00 16.82 -6.13
N TYR A 33 -29.35 15.99 -5.15
CA TYR A 33 -30.56 15.18 -5.19
C TYR A 33 -31.81 16.01 -4.88
N VAL A 34 -32.94 15.56 -5.44
CA VAL A 34 -34.25 16.19 -5.27
C VAL A 34 -35.28 15.09 -4.99
N LEU A 35 -36.19 15.37 -4.06
CA LEU A 35 -37.32 14.48 -3.73
C LEU A 35 -38.11 14.07 -4.98
N GLY A 36 -38.42 12.77 -5.09
CA GLY A 36 -39.12 12.16 -6.22
C GLY A 36 -38.25 11.16 -6.97
N ALA A 37 -38.66 10.79 -8.19
CA ALA A 37 -38.03 9.73 -8.98
C ALA A 37 -36.50 9.88 -9.07
N LEU A 38 -35.78 8.80 -8.82
CA LEU A 38 -34.31 8.79 -8.83
C LEU A 38 -33.73 8.82 -10.25
N ASP A 39 -34.45 8.29 -11.24
CA ASP A 39 -33.94 8.13 -12.61
C ASP A 39 -33.39 9.44 -13.20
N GLY A 40 -32.15 9.38 -13.66
CA GLY A 40 -31.42 10.50 -14.23
C GLY A 40 -30.82 11.50 -13.23
N GLN A 41 -31.01 11.31 -11.92
CA GLN A 41 -30.34 12.13 -10.90
C GLN A 41 -28.91 11.63 -10.68
N ASN A 42 -27.93 12.52 -10.85
CA ASN A 42 -26.51 12.26 -10.56
C ASN A 42 -25.90 10.98 -11.18
N GLY A 43 -26.46 10.51 -12.30
CA GLY A 43 -25.99 9.34 -13.03
C GLY A 43 -26.71 8.03 -12.71
N TRP A 44 -27.63 8.04 -11.75
CA TRP A 44 -28.47 6.88 -11.46
C TRP A 44 -29.41 6.57 -12.62
N LEU A 45 -29.51 5.29 -12.94
CA LEU A 45 -30.56 4.71 -13.76
C LEU A 45 -31.51 3.98 -12.82
N ALA A 46 -32.82 4.25 -12.89
CA ALA A 46 -33.76 3.62 -11.97
C ALA A 46 -35.16 3.42 -12.57
N GLU A 47 -35.91 2.48 -12.00
CA GLU A 47 -37.32 2.27 -12.32
C GLU A 47 -38.24 3.32 -11.67
N GLU A 48 -39.52 3.34 -12.07
CA GLU A 48 -40.51 4.31 -11.59
C GLU A 48 -40.77 4.22 -10.08
N ASP A 49 -40.54 3.04 -9.49
CA ASP A 49 -40.77 2.75 -8.07
C ASP A 49 -39.53 2.99 -7.19
N VAL A 50 -38.51 3.69 -7.74
CA VAL A 50 -37.32 4.13 -7.02
C VAL A 50 -37.25 5.65 -6.95
N TYR A 51 -37.15 6.18 -5.73
CA TYR A 51 -37.24 7.62 -5.50
C TYR A 51 -36.44 8.08 -4.28
N VAL A 52 -36.08 9.37 -4.28
CA VAL A 52 -35.50 10.07 -3.14
C VAL A 52 -36.63 10.60 -2.26
N GLN A 53 -36.55 10.36 -0.96
CA GLN A 53 -37.53 10.81 0.03
C GLN A 53 -36.87 11.47 1.24
N ALA A 54 -37.69 12.00 2.16
CA ALA A 54 -37.23 12.65 3.39
C ALA A 54 -38.02 12.22 4.64
N ASP A 55 -38.88 11.20 4.54
CA ASP A 55 -39.69 10.74 5.68
C ASP A 55 -38.96 9.67 6.51
N TYR A 56 -38.02 8.95 5.90
CA TYR A 56 -37.18 7.94 6.55
C TYR A 56 -35.77 7.94 5.96
N MET A 57 -34.78 8.37 6.76
CA MET A 57 -33.37 8.48 6.39
C MET A 57 -32.47 8.02 7.53
N ALA A 58 -31.27 7.56 7.23
CA ALA A 58 -30.28 7.15 8.24
C ALA A 58 -29.52 8.37 8.75
N SER A 59 -29.14 9.25 7.82
CA SER A 59 -28.38 10.46 8.08
C SER A 59 -28.99 11.65 7.33
N GLY A 60 -28.37 12.83 7.49
CA GLY A 60 -28.76 14.06 6.78
C GLY A 60 -30.26 14.40 6.70
N GLN A 61 -30.75 14.58 5.48
CA GLN A 61 -32.09 15.07 5.14
C GLN A 61 -32.88 14.11 4.25
N GLN A 62 -32.22 13.21 3.53
CA GLN A 62 -32.84 12.43 2.46
C GLN A 62 -32.22 11.03 2.36
N ALA A 63 -32.95 10.10 1.74
CA ALA A 63 -32.46 8.77 1.42
C ALA A 63 -33.14 8.27 0.13
N MET A 64 -32.57 7.23 -0.48
CA MET A 64 -33.20 6.49 -1.56
C MET A 64 -34.14 5.42 -0.99
N THR A 65 -35.32 5.30 -1.59
CA THR A 65 -36.27 4.19 -1.35
C THR A 65 -36.49 3.43 -2.64
N ILE A 66 -36.46 2.11 -2.52
CA ILE A 66 -36.85 1.15 -3.57
C ILE A 66 -38.10 0.44 -3.07
N GLU A 67 -39.24 0.60 -3.74
CA GLU A 67 -40.45 -0.18 -3.44
C GLU A 67 -40.51 -1.43 -4.32
N SER A 68 -41.02 -2.55 -3.78
CA SER A 68 -41.37 -3.69 -4.63
C SER A 68 -42.64 -3.34 -5.41
N GLY A 69 -42.50 -2.90 -6.65
CA GLY A 69 -43.60 -2.72 -7.59
C GLY A 69 -44.01 -4.04 -8.24
N GLY A 70 -45.15 -4.06 -8.93
CA GLY A 70 -45.46 -5.13 -9.88
C GLY A 70 -46.13 -6.40 -9.34
N GLY A 71 -46.13 -7.47 -10.13
CA GLY A 71 -46.83 -8.71 -9.84
C GLY A 71 -45.88 -9.88 -9.84
N TYR A 72 -45.67 -10.48 -8.66
CA TYR A 72 -44.75 -11.60 -8.45
C TYR A 72 -44.70 -12.62 -9.59
N ASP A 73 -43.53 -12.67 -10.25
CA ASP A 73 -43.23 -13.62 -11.32
C ASP A 73 -42.13 -14.63 -10.95
N GLY A 74 -41.62 -14.55 -9.72
CA GLY A 74 -40.59 -15.44 -9.18
C GLY A 74 -39.18 -15.15 -9.68
N THR A 75 -38.95 -13.95 -10.23
CA THR A 75 -37.61 -13.50 -10.64
C THR A 75 -37.26 -12.16 -10.01
N PHE A 76 -35.96 -11.95 -9.78
CA PHE A 76 -35.44 -10.64 -9.43
C PHE A 76 -35.47 -9.74 -10.67
N HIS A 77 -35.92 -8.52 -10.47
CA HIS A 77 -35.86 -7.45 -11.45
C HIS A 77 -34.85 -6.41 -10.99
N TRP A 78 -34.27 -5.76 -11.99
CA TRP A 78 -33.41 -4.61 -11.79
C TRP A 78 -34.25 -3.42 -11.35
N ALA A 79 -33.87 -2.75 -10.26
CA ALA A 79 -34.60 -1.58 -9.75
C ALA A 79 -33.80 -0.28 -9.92
N ALA A 80 -32.51 -0.32 -9.59
CA ALA A 80 -31.63 0.84 -9.70
C ALA A 80 -30.19 0.41 -9.99
N ASP A 81 -29.44 1.27 -10.68
CA ASP A 81 -28.04 1.09 -11.02
C ASP A 81 -27.29 2.40 -10.92
N GLN A 82 -26.13 2.33 -10.27
CA GLN A 82 -25.14 3.38 -10.26
C GLN A 82 -23.83 2.88 -10.87
N LEU A 83 -23.51 3.44 -12.04
CA LEU A 83 -22.18 3.32 -12.65
C LEU A 83 -21.22 4.33 -12.00
N MET A 84 -20.07 3.84 -11.54
CA MET A 84 -19.05 4.65 -10.91
C MET A 84 -18.31 5.49 -11.98
N PRO A 85 -18.05 6.78 -11.72
CA PRO A 85 -17.49 7.68 -12.73
C PRO A 85 -16.02 7.40 -13.08
N ASP A 86 -15.30 6.64 -12.25
CA ASP A 86 -13.90 6.28 -12.45
C ASP A 86 -13.75 4.79 -12.76
N HIS A 87 -13.44 4.46 -14.01
CA HIS A 87 -13.28 3.08 -14.49
C HIS A 87 -11.83 2.57 -14.31
N ARG A 88 -10.96 3.32 -13.62
CA ARG A 88 -9.55 2.96 -13.44
C ARG A 88 -9.41 1.77 -12.48
N PRO A 89 -8.35 0.95 -12.62
CA PRO A 89 -7.99 -0.01 -11.58
C PRO A 89 -7.78 0.78 -10.28
N TYR A 90 -8.52 0.41 -9.24
CA TYR A 90 -8.33 0.96 -7.92
C TYR A 90 -7.01 0.43 -7.34
N GLY A 91 -6.57 0.97 -6.19
CA GLY A 91 -5.56 0.27 -5.39
C GLY A 91 -5.99 -1.18 -5.11
N SER A 92 -5.08 -2.01 -4.61
CA SER A 92 -5.36 -3.44 -4.41
C SER A 92 -6.58 -3.75 -3.53
N VAL A 93 -6.98 -2.79 -2.68
CA VAL A 93 -8.14 -2.92 -1.79
C VAL A 93 -9.14 -1.79 -2.03
N VAL A 94 -10.40 -2.15 -2.16
CA VAL A 94 -11.55 -1.24 -2.27
C VAL A 94 -12.54 -1.57 -1.17
N VAL A 95 -13.05 -0.55 -0.49
CA VAL A 95 -14.06 -0.68 0.57
C VAL A 95 -15.34 0.00 0.12
N PHE A 96 -16.43 -0.76 0.14
CA PHE A 96 -17.79 -0.28 -0.04
C PHE A 96 -18.49 -0.28 1.32
N THR A 97 -19.05 0.86 1.71
CA THR A 97 -19.92 0.99 2.88
C THR A 97 -21.25 1.58 2.45
N GLN A 98 -22.33 1.10 3.06
CA GLN A 98 -23.66 1.62 2.81
C GLN A 98 -24.57 1.36 4.00
N THR A 99 -25.44 2.32 4.32
CA THR A 99 -26.47 2.16 5.33
C THR A 99 -27.77 1.72 4.65
N ILE A 100 -28.37 0.64 5.12
CA ILE A 100 -29.59 0.07 4.54
C ILE A 100 -30.64 -0.24 5.61
N ALA A 101 -31.90 -0.14 5.26
CA ALA A 101 -33.01 -0.63 6.05
C ALA A 101 -33.99 -1.40 5.14
N ILE A 102 -34.52 -2.51 5.64
CA ILE A 102 -35.39 -3.40 4.86
C ILE A 102 -36.68 -3.61 5.64
N SER A 103 -37.83 -3.43 4.98
CA SER A 103 -39.14 -3.59 5.60
C SER A 103 -39.41 -5.03 6.09
N ASP A 104 -40.19 -5.21 7.17
CA ASP A 104 -40.55 -6.53 7.74
C ASP A 104 -41.91 -7.08 7.29
N LEU A 105 -42.59 -6.40 6.37
CA LEU A 105 -44.04 -6.56 6.16
C LEU A 105 -44.46 -7.34 4.91
N GLY A 106 -43.57 -8.07 4.24
CA GLY A 106 -44.01 -8.91 3.12
C GLY A 106 -43.05 -10.00 2.69
N GLU A 107 -43.37 -10.58 1.53
CA GLU A 107 -42.70 -11.75 0.95
C GLU A 107 -41.54 -11.35 0.00
N ALA A 108 -41.24 -10.05 -0.09
CA ALA A 108 -40.21 -9.51 -0.98
C ALA A 108 -38.79 -9.82 -0.51
N GLU A 109 -37.93 -10.13 -1.48
CA GLU A 109 -36.50 -10.29 -1.37
C GLU A 109 -35.78 -9.13 -2.06
N TRP A 110 -34.58 -8.85 -1.60
CA TRP A 110 -33.78 -7.73 -2.08
C TRP A 110 -32.39 -8.17 -2.46
N LEU A 111 -31.82 -7.47 -3.43
CA LEU A 111 -30.57 -7.84 -4.06
C LEU A 111 -29.66 -6.63 -4.19
N ILE A 112 -28.39 -6.81 -3.85
CA ILE A 112 -27.32 -5.87 -4.16
C ILE A 112 -26.24 -6.66 -4.91
N GLN A 113 -25.94 -6.24 -6.14
CA GLN A 113 -24.90 -6.83 -6.97
C GLN A 113 -23.76 -5.85 -7.18
N PHE A 114 -22.56 -6.41 -7.14
CA PHE A 114 -21.32 -5.71 -7.43
C PHE A 114 -20.76 -6.24 -8.74
N CYS A 115 -20.79 -5.43 -9.80
CA CYS A 115 -20.38 -5.81 -11.15
C CYS A 115 -19.12 -5.08 -11.64
N ASP A 116 -18.42 -5.73 -12.56
CA ASP A 116 -17.54 -5.08 -13.54
C ASP A 116 -18.37 -4.86 -14.81
N PHE A 117 -18.74 -3.61 -15.07
CA PHE A 117 -19.59 -3.24 -16.19
C PHE A 117 -18.93 -3.52 -17.55
N ASP A 118 -17.60 -3.36 -17.64
CA ASP A 118 -16.89 -3.57 -18.90
C ASP A 118 -16.87 -5.06 -19.30
N LEU A 119 -16.90 -5.95 -18.30
CA LEU A 119 -16.93 -7.39 -18.49
C LEU A 119 -18.34 -7.99 -18.47
N ASP A 120 -19.36 -7.22 -18.05
CA ASP A 120 -20.73 -7.69 -17.84
C ASP A 120 -20.76 -8.90 -16.87
N THR A 121 -19.99 -8.80 -15.78
CA THR A 121 -19.82 -9.88 -14.80
C THR A 121 -20.12 -9.44 -13.38
N VAL A 122 -20.86 -10.29 -12.66
CA VAL A 122 -21.06 -10.16 -11.21
C VAL A 122 -19.82 -10.67 -10.49
N ILE A 123 -19.23 -9.79 -9.67
CA ILE A 123 -18.06 -10.04 -8.82
C ILE A 123 -18.51 -10.60 -7.47
N ALA A 124 -19.52 -9.97 -6.88
CA ALA A 124 -20.12 -10.39 -5.63
C ALA A 124 -21.61 -10.03 -5.61
N GLN A 125 -22.37 -10.77 -4.82
CA GLN A 125 -23.80 -10.58 -4.69
C GLN A 125 -24.25 -10.80 -3.25
N MET A 126 -25.14 -9.93 -2.81
CA MET A 126 -25.84 -10.04 -1.55
C MET A 126 -27.33 -10.10 -1.77
N GLN A 127 -28.00 -10.95 -1.00
CA GLN A 127 -29.44 -11.11 -1.04
C GLN A 127 -30.00 -11.07 0.38
N PHE A 128 -31.08 -10.34 0.58
CA PHE A 128 -31.86 -10.30 1.80
C PHE A 128 -33.17 -11.02 1.54
N THR A 129 -33.37 -12.14 2.21
CA THR A 129 -34.55 -12.98 1.98
C THR A 129 -35.71 -12.53 2.85
N TYR A 130 -36.92 -12.83 2.38
CA TYR A 130 -38.17 -12.48 3.07
C TYR A 130 -38.28 -13.13 4.46
N ASP A 131 -37.57 -14.25 4.70
CA ASP A 131 -37.55 -14.96 5.98
C ASP A 131 -36.43 -14.48 6.93
N GLY A 132 -35.77 -13.36 6.59
CA GLY A 132 -34.88 -12.63 7.50
C GLY A 132 -33.41 -13.08 7.46
N TYR A 133 -32.99 -13.81 6.43
CA TYR A 133 -31.60 -14.21 6.24
C TYR A 133 -30.86 -13.28 5.29
N ILE A 134 -29.55 -13.22 5.48
CA ILE A 134 -28.61 -12.61 4.55
C ILE A 134 -27.89 -13.74 3.84
N LEU A 135 -27.92 -13.71 2.52
CA LEU A 135 -27.18 -14.62 1.64
C LEU A 135 -26.07 -13.83 0.96
N PHE A 136 -24.88 -14.41 0.90
CA PHE A 136 -23.75 -13.88 0.16
C PHE A 136 -23.29 -14.92 -0.86
N ASN A 137 -23.28 -14.54 -2.14
CA ASN A 137 -22.99 -15.44 -3.25
C ASN A 137 -23.81 -16.76 -3.22
N GLY A 138 -25.01 -16.72 -2.64
CA GLY A 138 -25.94 -17.85 -2.51
C GLY A 138 -25.85 -18.64 -1.20
N ASP A 139 -24.85 -18.37 -0.35
CA ASP A 139 -24.70 -19.02 0.96
C ASP A 139 -25.29 -18.16 2.08
N THR A 140 -26.00 -18.77 3.03
CA THR A 140 -26.52 -18.05 4.21
C THR A 140 -25.38 -17.67 5.16
N VAL A 141 -25.22 -16.37 5.40
CA VAL A 141 -24.10 -15.81 6.20
C VAL A 141 -24.56 -15.10 7.47
N GLY A 142 -25.83 -14.75 7.57
CA GLY A 142 -26.36 -14.05 8.74
C GLY A 142 -27.86 -13.84 8.70
N THR A 143 -28.33 -12.99 9.59
CA THR A 143 -29.72 -12.51 9.68
C THR A 143 -29.71 -11.00 9.79
N PHE A 144 -30.78 -10.34 9.36
CA PHE A 144 -30.90 -8.88 9.48
C PHE A 144 -32.08 -8.47 10.37
N ALA A 145 -32.01 -7.27 10.93
CA ALA A 145 -33.08 -6.67 11.70
C ALA A 145 -33.92 -5.77 10.79
N ALA A 146 -35.14 -6.20 10.49
CA ALA A 146 -36.02 -5.44 9.62
C ALA A 146 -36.51 -4.11 10.27
N ASN A 147 -36.87 -3.14 9.45
CA ASN A 147 -37.18 -1.73 9.76
C ASN A 147 -36.12 -1.04 10.64
N THR A 148 -34.87 -1.48 10.56
CA THR A 148 -33.76 -0.92 11.32
C THR A 148 -32.63 -0.62 10.34
N TRP A 149 -32.05 0.58 10.45
CA TRP A 149 -30.84 0.93 9.72
C TRP A 149 -29.67 0.08 10.19
N MET A 150 -28.94 -0.50 9.25
CA MET A 150 -27.76 -1.32 9.46
C MET A 150 -26.65 -0.83 8.53
N ILE A 151 -25.41 -0.84 9.00
CA ILE A 151 -24.24 -0.45 8.21
C ILE A 151 -23.61 -1.70 7.63
N MET A 152 -23.68 -1.80 6.32
CA MET A 152 -23.04 -2.86 5.54
C MET A 152 -21.65 -2.40 5.11
N THR A 153 -20.63 -3.25 5.31
CA THR A 153 -19.25 -2.99 4.84
C THR A 153 -18.73 -4.20 4.08
N LEU A 154 -18.24 -3.97 2.85
CA LEU A 154 -17.56 -4.96 2.02
C LEU A 154 -16.15 -4.47 1.70
N THR A 155 -15.15 -5.29 1.98
CA THR A 155 -13.76 -5.07 1.59
C THR A 155 -13.42 -6.02 0.46
N PHE A 156 -13.20 -5.48 -0.74
CA PHE A 156 -12.76 -6.20 -1.92
C PHE A 156 -11.24 -6.13 -2.01
N ASP A 157 -10.58 -7.28 -1.99
CA ASP A 157 -9.15 -7.42 -2.30
C ASP A 157 -9.02 -7.91 -3.75
N LEU A 158 -8.64 -6.98 -4.62
CA LEU A 158 -8.49 -7.20 -6.06
C LEU A 158 -7.21 -7.99 -6.39
N ASP A 159 -6.20 -8.02 -5.51
CA ASP A 159 -5.00 -8.82 -5.73
C ASP A 159 -5.26 -10.30 -5.44
N THR A 160 -5.97 -10.59 -4.35
CA THR A 160 -6.29 -11.97 -3.95
C THR A 160 -7.62 -12.47 -4.49
N GLN A 161 -8.42 -11.59 -5.11
CA GLN A 161 -9.75 -11.87 -5.69
C GLN A 161 -10.73 -12.38 -4.62
N THR A 162 -10.73 -11.73 -3.45
CA THR A 162 -11.58 -12.09 -2.32
C THR A 162 -12.34 -10.89 -1.78
N VAL A 163 -13.42 -11.18 -1.04
CA VAL A 163 -14.29 -10.21 -0.40
C VAL A 163 -14.58 -10.62 1.04
N THR A 164 -14.41 -9.67 1.95
CA THR A 164 -14.76 -9.77 3.36
C THR A 164 -15.94 -8.84 3.64
N MET A 165 -16.95 -9.34 4.36
CA MET A 165 -18.20 -8.61 4.62
C MET A 165 -18.51 -8.56 6.12
N SER A 166 -18.91 -7.40 6.61
CA SER A 166 -19.54 -7.21 7.92
C SER A 166 -20.86 -6.43 7.82
N MET A 167 -21.69 -6.58 8.85
CA MET A 167 -22.91 -5.80 9.08
C MET A 167 -22.87 -5.29 10.52
N ASP A 168 -22.99 -3.98 10.74
CA ASP A 168 -22.87 -3.34 12.06
C ASP A 168 -21.60 -3.78 12.84
N ASP A 169 -20.46 -3.85 12.13
CA ASP A 169 -19.17 -4.36 12.60
C ASP A 169 -19.11 -5.87 12.93
N ASP A 170 -20.22 -6.61 12.83
CA ASP A 170 -20.23 -8.06 12.98
C ASP A 170 -19.77 -8.73 11.66
N LEU A 171 -18.65 -9.45 11.71
CA LEU A 171 -18.10 -10.19 10.58
C LEU A 171 -19.06 -11.33 10.16
N LEU A 172 -19.53 -11.30 8.91
CA LEU A 172 -20.40 -12.32 8.33
C LEU A 172 -19.65 -13.22 7.34
N VAL A 173 -18.72 -12.65 6.57
CA VAL A 173 -17.94 -13.35 5.53
C VAL A 173 -16.48 -12.96 5.65
N GLU A 174 -15.59 -13.94 5.67
CA GLU A 174 -14.14 -13.74 5.69
C GLU A 174 -13.54 -14.32 4.40
N ASP A 175 -12.87 -13.47 3.61
CA ASP A 175 -12.10 -13.81 2.41
C ASP A 175 -12.83 -14.75 1.42
N ALA A 176 -14.12 -14.53 1.19
CA ALA A 176 -14.86 -15.31 0.19
C ALA A 176 -14.33 -15.00 -1.22
N PRO A 177 -14.20 -15.99 -2.11
CA PRO A 177 -13.76 -15.73 -3.48
C PRO A 177 -14.80 -14.91 -4.24
N PHE A 178 -14.34 -14.08 -5.18
CA PHE A 178 -15.22 -13.47 -6.17
C PHE A 178 -15.98 -14.55 -6.96
N GLN A 179 -17.23 -14.26 -7.33
CA GLN A 179 -18.01 -15.09 -8.25
C GLN A 179 -17.36 -15.12 -9.64
N SER A 180 -16.81 -13.98 -10.07
CA SER A 180 -16.07 -13.82 -11.31
C SER A 180 -14.79 -13.01 -11.06
N PRO A 181 -13.64 -13.38 -11.64
CA PRO A 181 -12.44 -12.58 -11.51
C PRO A 181 -12.61 -11.18 -12.10
N ALA A 182 -12.10 -10.16 -11.41
CA ALA A 182 -12.17 -8.76 -11.84
C ALA A 182 -11.00 -7.96 -11.27
N ASP A 183 -10.48 -6.99 -12.04
CA ASP A 183 -9.40 -6.09 -11.61
C ASP A 183 -9.92 -4.72 -11.12
N LYS A 184 -11.25 -4.56 -11.10
CA LYS A 184 -11.98 -3.40 -10.61
C LYS A 184 -13.43 -3.76 -10.32
N PHE A 185 -14.15 -2.84 -9.71
CA PHE A 185 -15.58 -2.89 -9.47
C PHE A 185 -16.16 -1.49 -9.74
N ASP A 186 -17.03 -1.34 -10.74
CA ASP A 186 -17.47 -0.01 -11.21
C ASP A 186 -18.99 0.14 -11.32
N GLN A 187 -19.79 -0.81 -10.83
CA GLN A 187 -21.25 -0.72 -10.93
C GLN A 187 -22.01 -1.41 -9.79
N VAL A 188 -22.74 -0.64 -8.97
CA VAL A 188 -23.66 -1.21 -7.97
C VAL A 188 -25.05 -1.33 -8.58
N ILE A 189 -25.63 -2.53 -8.54
CA ILE A 189 -27.01 -2.78 -8.97
C ILE A 189 -27.86 -3.19 -7.77
N TYR A 190 -29.04 -2.58 -7.67
CA TYR A 190 -30.10 -2.97 -6.74
C TYR A 190 -31.20 -3.68 -7.50
N GLY A 191 -31.74 -4.72 -6.88
CA GLY A 191 -32.87 -5.46 -7.40
C GLY A 191 -33.82 -5.93 -6.31
N THR A 192 -35.02 -6.29 -6.73
CA THR A 192 -36.06 -6.85 -5.87
C THR A 192 -36.89 -7.84 -6.68
N ASP A 193 -37.55 -8.79 -6.02
CA ASP A 193 -38.62 -9.54 -6.66
C ASP A 193 -39.96 -8.79 -6.50
N GLU A 194 -40.79 -8.80 -7.55
CA GLU A 194 -42.01 -7.99 -7.56
C GLU A 194 -43.05 -8.53 -6.59
N TYR A 195 -43.70 -7.68 -5.79
CA TYR A 195 -44.87 -8.07 -4.98
C TYR A 195 -46.00 -7.04 -5.07
N PRO A 196 -47.26 -7.50 -5.17
CA PRO A 196 -48.39 -6.66 -5.56
C PRO A 196 -48.94 -5.77 -4.44
N GLU A 197 -48.30 -5.69 -3.27
CA GLU A 197 -48.73 -4.84 -2.15
C GLU A 197 -47.90 -3.55 -2.12
N PRO A 198 -48.37 -2.45 -2.75
CA PRO A 198 -47.58 -1.23 -2.86
C PRO A 198 -47.44 -0.56 -1.49
N GLY A 199 -46.28 0.06 -1.23
CA GLY A 199 -46.01 0.81 0.00
C GLY A 199 -45.86 -0.04 1.27
N VAL A 200 -45.67 -1.35 1.14
CA VAL A 200 -45.45 -2.27 2.28
C VAL A 200 -44.04 -2.86 2.27
N ASN A 201 -43.52 -3.16 1.07
CA ASN A 201 -42.21 -3.73 0.85
C ASN A 201 -41.26 -2.67 0.31
N TYR A 202 -40.25 -2.35 1.08
CA TYR A 202 -39.23 -1.39 0.67
C TYR A 202 -37.84 -1.77 1.17
N MET A 203 -36.84 -1.32 0.40
CA MET A 203 -35.46 -1.16 0.84
C MET A 203 -35.14 0.34 0.81
N ASP A 204 -34.76 0.88 1.97
CA ASP A 204 -34.19 2.21 2.06
C ASP A 204 -32.66 2.13 2.09
N VAL A 205 -32.02 3.08 1.44
CA VAL A 205 -30.59 3.11 1.19
C VAL A 205 -30.06 4.51 1.40
N ASP A 206 -28.97 4.62 2.15
CA ASP A 206 -28.36 5.89 2.55
C ASP A 206 -26.83 5.72 2.72
N ASP A 207 -26.11 6.84 2.78
CA ASP A 207 -24.66 6.92 3.06
C ASP A 207 -23.80 5.93 2.24
N LEU A 208 -24.02 5.85 0.92
CA LEU A 208 -23.16 5.05 0.04
C LEU A 208 -21.78 5.70 -0.02
N TRP A 209 -20.73 4.94 0.32
CA TRP A 209 -19.35 5.38 0.19
C TRP A 209 -18.45 4.25 -0.31
N LEU A 210 -17.72 4.54 -1.38
CA LEU A 210 -16.73 3.67 -2.00
C LEU A 210 -15.38 4.37 -1.94
N PHE A 211 -14.37 3.70 -1.39
CA PHE A 211 -13.05 4.29 -1.21
C PHE A 211 -11.93 3.25 -1.19
N THR A 212 -10.70 3.68 -1.45
CA THR A 212 -9.50 2.85 -1.18
C THR A 212 -8.87 3.28 0.15
N PRO A 213 -8.70 2.37 1.13
CA PRO A 213 -7.94 2.69 2.32
C PRO A 213 -6.45 2.89 1.96
N PRO A 214 -5.72 3.70 2.73
CA PRO A 214 -4.27 3.81 2.55
C PRO A 214 -3.59 2.44 2.67
N GLY A 215 -2.66 2.18 1.76
CA GLY A 215 -1.92 0.92 1.68
C GLY A 215 -0.42 1.11 1.91
N ALA A 216 0.37 0.07 1.62
CA ALA A 216 1.82 0.18 1.65
C ALA A 216 2.31 1.18 0.58
N PRO A 217 3.19 2.13 0.93
CA PRO A 217 3.83 3.00 -0.06
C PRO A 217 4.63 2.20 -1.10
N SER A 218 4.95 2.80 -2.24
CA SER A 218 5.88 2.23 -3.22
C SER A 218 7.19 3.01 -3.21
N ILE A 219 8.31 2.28 -3.16
CA ILE A 219 9.66 2.87 -3.15
C ILE A 219 10.61 2.12 -4.07
N HIS A 220 11.64 2.83 -4.54
CA HIS A 220 12.84 2.23 -5.08
C HIS A 220 14.11 2.94 -4.58
N LEU A 221 15.25 2.28 -4.78
CA LEU A 221 16.55 2.74 -4.30
C LEU A 221 17.44 3.14 -5.46
N GLU A 222 18.06 4.31 -5.34
CA GLU A 222 19.11 4.77 -6.24
C GLU A 222 20.40 4.99 -5.46
N THR A 223 21.54 4.77 -6.11
CA THR A 223 22.85 5.08 -5.52
C THR A 223 23.63 6.04 -6.40
N SER A 224 24.51 6.83 -5.80
CA SER A 224 25.39 7.75 -6.54
C SER A 224 26.40 7.03 -7.45
N HIS A 225 26.57 5.71 -7.31
CA HIS A 225 27.53 4.90 -8.06
C HIS A 225 27.02 3.48 -8.31
N GLU A 226 26.95 3.07 -9.59
CA GLU A 226 26.46 1.73 -10.00
C GLU A 226 27.28 0.55 -9.44
N GLY A 227 28.56 0.76 -9.08
CA GLY A 227 29.41 -0.30 -8.54
C GLY A 227 28.98 -0.85 -7.17
N HIS A 228 28.11 -0.14 -6.42
CA HIS A 228 27.56 -0.59 -5.13
C HIS A 228 28.63 -1.05 -4.11
N TRP A 229 29.77 -0.39 -4.10
CA TRP A 229 30.87 -0.67 -3.17
C TRP A 229 31.45 0.61 -2.56
N VAL A 230 32.05 0.47 -1.38
CA VAL A 230 32.78 1.51 -0.64
C VAL A 230 34.02 0.91 0.02
N TYR A 231 35.09 1.68 0.16
CA TYR A 231 36.23 1.26 0.97
C TYR A 231 35.97 1.45 2.46
N GLN A 232 36.65 0.65 3.28
CA GLN A 232 36.87 1.00 4.69
C GLN A 232 37.45 2.41 4.84
N ASN A 233 37.15 3.05 5.97
CA ASN A 233 37.58 4.40 6.28
C ASN A 233 38.57 4.46 7.43
N THR A 234 39.58 5.33 7.34
CA THR A 234 40.47 5.71 8.45
C THR A 234 40.03 7.04 9.04
N GLY A 235 40.66 7.47 10.14
CA GLY A 235 40.44 8.81 10.68
C GLY A 235 40.77 9.92 9.67
N VAL A 236 41.84 9.75 8.88
CA VAL A 236 42.22 10.72 7.83
C VAL A 236 41.25 10.71 6.66
N THR A 237 40.83 9.54 6.14
CA THR A 237 39.85 9.54 5.05
C THR A 237 38.55 10.21 5.49
N MET A 238 38.06 9.92 6.70
CA MET A 238 36.86 10.58 7.25
C MET A 238 37.02 12.10 7.40
N SER A 239 38.23 12.60 7.72
CA SER A 239 38.49 14.05 7.79
C SER A 239 38.38 14.75 6.42
N ARG A 240 38.40 13.97 5.34
CA ARG A 240 38.26 14.44 3.95
C ARG A 240 36.90 14.09 3.35
N GLY A 241 35.96 13.61 4.15
CA GLY A 241 34.62 13.21 3.72
C GLY A 241 34.44 11.70 3.59
N GLY A 242 35.52 10.93 3.58
CA GLY A 242 35.52 9.47 3.58
C GLY A 242 35.09 8.82 2.26
N HIS A 243 35.25 7.51 2.20
CA HIS A 243 34.73 6.65 1.14
C HIS A 243 33.27 6.34 1.43
N TYR A 244 32.39 6.80 0.53
CA TYR A 244 30.95 6.59 0.65
C TYR A 244 30.28 6.41 -0.71
N ILE A 245 29.05 5.94 -0.65
CA ILE A 245 28.03 6.15 -1.67
C ILE A 245 26.85 6.86 -1.01
N ASP A 246 26.09 7.60 -1.79
CA ASP A 246 24.80 8.12 -1.33
C ASP A 246 23.72 7.12 -1.76
N LEU A 247 22.85 6.75 -0.83
CA LEU A 247 21.69 5.88 -1.02
C LEU A 247 20.44 6.77 -0.95
N GLN A 248 19.86 7.07 -2.10
CA GLN A 248 18.61 7.81 -2.23
C GLN A 248 17.43 6.85 -2.21
N VAL A 249 16.44 7.15 -1.38
CA VAL A 249 15.12 6.50 -1.44
C VAL A 249 14.20 7.40 -2.25
N VAL A 250 13.64 6.84 -3.32
CA VAL A 250 12.60 7.48 -4.12
C VAL A 250 11.27 6.87 -3.73
N VAL A 251 10.30 7.72 -3.39
CA VAL A 251 8.93 7.30 -3.10
C VAL A 251 8.13 7.49 -4.38
N ASP A 252 7.76 6.39 -5.01
CA ASP A 252 7.04 6.38 -6.29
C ASP A 252 5.56 6.70 -6.07
N ASP A 253 4.99 6.16 -4.99
CA ASP A 253 3.60 6.34 -4.62
C ASP A 253 3.44 6.30 -3.10
N LEU A 254 2.61 7.19 -2.56
CA LEU A 254 2.24 7.18 -1.14
C LEU A 254 1.07 6.22 -0.85
N ASN A 255 0.35 5.76 -1.88
CA ASN A 255 -0.75 4.82 -1.79
C ASN A 255 -1.79 5.25 -0.72
N GLY A 256 -2.25 6.50 -0.81
CA GLY A 256 -3.21 7.10 0.12
C GLY A 256 -2.61 7.63 1.43
N ASN A 257 -1.32 7.42 1.71
CA ASN A 257 -0.65 8.07 2.85
C ASN A 257 -0.38 9.57 2.58
N ASN A 258 -0.24 10.37 3.63
CA ASN A 258 0.14 11.79 3.50
C ASN A 258 1.66 11.99 3.51
N ASP A 259 2.36 11.16 4.25
CA ASP A 259 3.81 11.18 4.36
C ASP A 259 4.34 9.77 4.68
N VAL A 260 5.66 9.64 4.70
CA VAL A 260 6.34 8.38 5.04
C VAL A 260 7.46 8.61 6.04
N SER A 261 7.64 7.62 6.91
CA SER A 261 8.84 7.49 7.72
C SER A 261 9.75 6.44 7.11
N LEU A 262 11.05 6.75 7.08
CA LEU A 262 12.05 5.90 6.47
C LEU A 262 13.09 5.48 7.50
N SER A 263 13.53 4.23 7.42
CA SER A 263 14.68 3.74 8.17
C SER A 263 15.52 2.82 7.29
N VAL A 264 16.81 2.74 7.58
CA VAL A 264 17.76 1.87 6.88
C VAL A 264 18.57 1.08 7.89
N ALA A 265 18.70 -0.22 7.65
CA ALA A 265 19.47 -1.12 8.50
C ALA A 265 20.12 -2.23 7.69
N LYS A 266 21.24 -2.75 8.20
CA LYS A 266 21.83 -3.97 7.65
C LYS A 266 20.91 -5.16 7.93
N LEU A 267 20.62 -5.95 6.91
CA LEU A 267 19.82 -7.16 7.05
C LEU A 267 20.60 -8.21 7.86
N PRO A 268 20.05 -8.76 8.95
CA PRO A 268 20.73 -9.76 9.76
C PRO A 268 21.17 -10.97 8.93
N GLY A 269 22.46 -11.32 9.00
CA GLY A 269 23.02 -12.47 8.28
C GLY A 269 23.38 -12.24 6.82
N SER A 270 23.27 -11.01 6.28
CA SER A 270 23.58 -10.70 4.87
C SER A 270 25.06 -10.79 4.47
N GLY A 271 25.96 -10.99 5.43
CA GLY A 271 27.40 -11.10 5.20
C GLY A 271 28.26 -10.32 6.20
N PRO A 272 29.59 -10.42 6.07
CA PRO A 272 30.55 -9.82 7.01
C PRO A 272 30.81 -8.33 6.76
N GLY A 273 30.36 -7.78 5.63
CA GLY A 273 30.52 -6.35 5.33
C GLY A 273 29.80 -5.48 6.33
N GLU A 274 30.45 -4.41 6.79
CA GLU A 274 29.88 -3.43 7.71
C GLU A 274 30.00 -2.03 7.10
N VAL A 275 29.02 -1.19 7.41
CA VAL A 275 28.95 0.21 6.97
C VAL A 275 28.48 1.09 8.12
N VAL A 276 28.75 2.39 8.02
CA VAL A 276 28.25 3.42 8.91
C VAL A 276 27.30 4.31 8.13
N LEU A 277 26.08 4.45 8.64
CA LEU A 277 25.01 5.21 8.02
C LEU A 277 24.89 6.57 8.70
N SER A 278 24.73 7.62 7.90
CA SER A 278 24.43 8.98 8.38
C SER A 278 23.52 9.68 7.38
N ASP A 279 22.67 10.59 7.85
CA ASP A 279 21.80 11.37 6.96
C ASP A 279 22.64 12.22 5.99
N HIS A 280 22.18 12.33 4.74
CA HIS A 280 22.80 13.23 3.78
C HIS A 280 22.54 14.69 4.20
N PRO A 281 23.57 15.57 4.22
CA PRO A 281 23.43 16.93 4.76
C PRO A 281 22.51 17.84 3.93
N GLU A 282 22.32 17.52 2.65
CA GLU A 282 21.64 18.40 1.69
C GLU A 282 20.44 17.76 0.97
N LEU A 283 20.35 16.42 0.97
CA LEU A 283 19.36 15.69 0.17
C LEU A 283 18.37 15.00 1.12
N PRO A 284 17.06 15.27 0.99
CA PRO A 284 16.06 14.59 1.80
C PRO A 284 15.98 13.11 1.41
N ARG A 285 15.65 12.25 2.40
CA ARG A 285 15.44 10.80 2.19
C ARG A 285 16.67 10.10 1.58
N CYS A 286 17.85 10.62 1.87
CA CYS A 286 19.12 10.13 1.39
C CYS A 286 20.05 9.84 2.57
N TRP A 287 20.71 8.68 2.54
CA TRP A 287 21.74 8.31 3.49
C TRP A 287 23.10 8.28 2.82
N ARG A 288 24.09 8.84 3.51
CA ARG A 288 25.48 8.57 3.21
C ARG A 288 25.88 7.24 3.84
N VAL A 289 26.31 6.31 3.00
CA VAL A 289 26.75 4.97 3.39
C VAL A 289 28.27 4.93 3.35
N HIS A 290 28.91 5.09 4.51
CA HIS A 290 30.35 4.98 4.64
C HIS A 290 30.77 3.52 4.83
N GLY A 291 31.88 3.11 4.23
CA GLY A 291 32.49 1.82 4.59
C GLY A 291 32.96 1.81 6.04
N SER A 292 33.05 0.62 6.62
CA SER A 292 33.41 0.41 8.02
C SER A 292 34.74 1.07 8.42
N PRO A 293 34.92 1.42 9.71
CA PRO A 293 36.21 1.88 10.21
C PRO A 293 37.28 0.79 10.00
N ARG A 294 38.42 1.18 9.42
CA ARG A 294 39.57 0.29 9.25
C ARG A 294 40.23 0.02 10.59
N ASP A 295 40.37 -1.26 10.94
CA ASP A 295 41.24 -1.72 12.02
C ASP A 295 42.61 -2.14 11.46
N ASN A 296 43.68 -1.48 11.89
CA ASN A 296 45.05 -1.84 11.48
C ASN A 296 45.49 -3.23 11.99
N ASN A 297 44.87 -3.75 13.05
CA ASN A 297 45.16 -5.10 13.57
C ASN A 297 44.29 -6.18 12.92
N ALA A 298 43.19 -5.81 12.27
CA ALA A 298 42.31 -6.70 11.54
C ALA A 298 41.85 -6.03 10.22
N PRO A 299 42.73 -5.90 9.22
CA PRO A 299 42.48 -5.09 8.02
C PRO A 299 41.25 -5.50 7.20
N THR A 300 40.78 -6.73 7.35
CA THR A 300 39.60 -7.27 6.65
C THR A 300 38.35 -7.31 7.51
N ALA A 301 38.42 -6.87 8.77
CA ALA A 301 37.25 -6.80 9.64
C ALA A 301 36.22 -5.81 9.10
N GLY A 302 34.96 -6.23 9.03
CA GLY A 302 33.88 -5.43 8.45
C GLY A 302 33.96 -5.27 6.93
N CYS A 303 34.80 -6.04 6.23
CA CYS A 303 34.84 -6.14 4.78
C CYS A 303 33.98 -7.31 4.28
N GLY A 304 33.51 -7.20 3.05
CA GLY A 304 32.75 -8.20 2.32
C GLY A 304 31.37 -7.69 1.90
N THR A 305 30.54 -8.61 1.44
CA THR A 305 29.17 -8.30 1.03
C THR A 305 28.28 -8.02 2.24
N LEU A 306 27.30 -7.16 2.03
CA LEU A 306 26.19 -6.91 2.93
C LEU A 306 24.95 -6.53 2.12
N THR A 307 23.78 -6.62 2.75
CA THR A 307 22.52 -6.12 2.19
C THR A 307 21.99 -5.08 3.17
N LEU A 308 21.66 -3.89 2.66
CA LEU A 308 20.91 -2.90 3.41
C LEU A 308 19.44 -3.02 3.05
N ARG A 309 18.58 -3.03 4.07
CA ARG A 309 17.13 -2.92 3.92
C ARG A 309 16.70 -1.52 4.28
N VAL A 310 15.99 -0.88 3.36
CA VAL A 310 15.22 0.32 3.63
C VAL A 310 13.79 -0.10 3.94
N THR A 311 13.25 0.40 5.04
CA THR A 311 11.85 0.26 5.42
C THR A 311 11.18 1.62 5.30
N CYS A 312 10.07 1.67 4.56
CA CYS A 312 9.22 2.84 4.37
C CYS A 312 7.83 2.56 4.94
N ALA A 313 7.52 3.15 6.09
CA ALA A 313 6.22 3.05 6.71
C ALA A 313 5.39 4.30 6.38
N GLY A 314 4.18 4.09 5.88
CA GLY A 314 3.19 5.14 5.70
C GLY A 314 2.77 5.75 7.04
N ASP A 315 2.42 7.03 7.06
CA ASP A 315 1.95 7.69 8.27
C ASP A 315 0.55 7.23 8.72
N LEU A 316 -0.23 6.68 7.78
CA LEU A 316 -1.60 6.19 8.03
C LEU A 316 -1.67 4.67 8.04
N ALA A 317 -1.06 3.99 7.06
CA ALA A 317 -1.05 2.54 6.97
C ALA A 317 0.07 2.00 6.10
N GLY A 318 0.31 0.69 6.24
CA GLY A 318 1.18 -0.08 5.35
C GLY A 318 2.68 0.16 5.54
N GLU A 319 3.45 -0.82 5.07
CA GLU A 319 4.91 -0.80 5.11
C GLU A 319 5.46 -1.41 3.82
N ALA A 320 6.46 -0.76 3.26
CA ALA A 320 7.21 -1.24 2.10
C ALA A 320 8.67 -1.45 2.47
N THR A 321 9.31 -2.41 1.82
CA THR A 321 10.74 -2.64 1.99
C THR A 321 11.43 -2.74 0.64
N ALA A 322 12.65 -2.22 0.58
CA ALA A 322 13.53 -2.38 -0.56
C ALA A 322 14.94 -2.73 -0.07
N ASP A 323 15.56 -3.70 -0.73
CA ASP A 323 16.88 -4.20 -0.37
C ASP A 323 17.91 -3.77 -1.43
N ILE A 324 19.12 -3.45 -0.98
CA ILE A 324 20.26 -3.20 -1.85
C ILE A 324 21.50 -3.95 -1.36
N ASP A 325 22.10 -4.71 -2.27
CA ASP A 325 23.35 -5.41 -2.03
C ASP A 325 24.53 -4.46 -2.24
N LEU A 326 25.40 -4.41 -1.24
CA LEU A 326 26.61 -3.58 -1.22
C LEU A 326 27.84 -4.42 -0.89
N MET A 327 29.01 -3.86 -1.16
CA MET A 327 30.30 -4.40 -0.74
C MET A 327 31.13 -3.36 0.00
N CYS A 328 31.52 -3.68 1.23
CA CYS A 328 32.57 -2.96 1.92
C CYS A 328 33.92 -3.59 1.56
N ARG A 329 34.77 -2.89 0.81
CA ARG A 329 36.07 -3.38 0.37
C ARG A 329 37.15 -3.06 1.37
N THR A 330 38.14 -3.94 1.46
CA THR A 330 39.39 -3.65 2.13
C THR A 330 40.03 -2.44 1.47
N LEU A 331 40.43 -1.42 2.24
CA LEU A 331 41.11 -0.26 1.67
C LEU A 331 42.36 -0.72 0.89
N GLY A 332 42.51 -0.25 -0.35
CA GLY A 332 43.61 -0.63 -1.24
C GLY A 332 43.38 -1.87 -2.11
N ASP A 333 42.21 -2.50 -2.04
CA ASP A 333 41.74 -3.55 -2.95
C ASP A 333 41.12 -2.88 -4.20
N LEU A 334 41.95 -2.56 -5.21
CA LEU A 334 41.56 -1.78 -6.38
C LEU A 334 40.76 -2.62 -7.36
N ASP A 335 41.15 -3.88 -7.55
CA ASP A 335 40.48 -4.81 -8.47
C ASP A 335 39.30 -5.57 -7.85
N GLY A 336 39.09 -5.47 -6.53
CA GLY A 336 37.96 -6.09 -5.82
C GLY A 336 38.14 -7.59 -5.61
N ASN A 337 39.37 -8.10 -5.64
CA ASN A 337 39.67 -9.53 -5.50
C ASN A 337 39.65 -10.02 -4.03
N GLY A 338 39.44 -9.11 -3.07
CA GLY A 338 39.30 -9.41 -1.65
C GLY A 338 40.49 -9.00 -0.78
N GLY A 339 41.54 -8.41 -1.36
CA GLY A 339 42.71 -7.95 -0.62
C GLY A 339 43.50 -6.86 -1.35
N ALA A 340 44.34 -6.14 -0.61
CA ALA A 340 45.32 -5.24 -1.21
C ALA A 340 46.60 -6.03 -1.53
N GLU A 341 46.99 -6.06 -2.80
CA GLU A 341 48.05 -6.89 -3.37
C GLU A 341 49.02 -6.08 -4.26
N PRO A 342 50.20 -6.63 -4.62
CA PRO A 342 51.13 -5.95 -5.54
C PRO A 342 50.56 -5.65 -6.93
N THR A 343 49.51 -6.36 -7.35
CA THR A 343 48.77 -6.09 -8.58
C THR A 343 48.04 -4.75 -8.51
N ASP A 344 47.46 -4.40 -7.35
CA ASP A 344 46.83 -3.09 -7.13
C ASP A 344 47.81 -1.94 -7.28
N VAL A 345 49.05 -2.13 -6.81
CA VAL A 345 50.13 -1.13 -7.01
C VAL A 345 50.37 -0.90 -8.50
N SER A 346 50.37 -1.97 -9.29
CA SER A 346 50.58 -1.87 -10.73
C SER A 346 49.42 -1.12 -11.41
N LEU A 347 48.18 -1.36 -10.97
CA LEU A 347 47.00 -0.64 -11.46
C LEU A 347 47.08 0.85 -11.11
N LEU A 348 47.38 1.19 -9.86
CA LEU A 348 47.51 2.58 -9.42
C LEU A 348 48.65 3.32 -10.14
N VAL A 349 49.82 2.68 -10.29
CA VAL A 349 50.95 3.26 -11.03
C VAL A 349 50.59 3.47 -12.50
N SER A 350 49.82 2.58 -13.13
CA SER A 350 49.34 2.78 -14.50
C SER A 350 48.44 4.01 -14.59
N THR A 351 47.50 4.18 -13.65
CA THR A 351 46.63 5.36 -13.54
C THR A 351 47.43 6.64 -13.36
N LEU A 352 48.42 6.67 -12.47
CA LEU A 352 49.29 7.83 -12.23
C LEU A 352 50.15 8.20 -13.46
N ASN A 353 50.45 7.23 -14.33
CA ASN A 353 51.13 7.47 -15.61
C ASN A 353 50.18 7.90 -16.74
N GLY A 354 48.91 8.18 -16.44
CA GLY A 354 47.91 8.60 -17.42
C GLY A 354 47.35 7.45 -18.26
N MET A 355 47.48 6.21 -17.79
CA MET A 355 46.96 5.01 -18.45
C MET A 355 46.02 4.24 -17.51
N PRO A 356 44.87 4.83 -17.13
CA PRO A 356 43.91 4.16 -16.26
C PRO A 356 43.39 2.87 -16.92
N PRO A 357 43.37 1.74 -16.19
CA PRO A 357 42.81 0.48 -16.68
C PRO A 357 41.34 0.63 -17.09
N VAL A 358 40.95 0.00 -18.21
CA VAL A 358 39.56 0.02 -18.70
C VAL A 358 38.66 -0.75 -17.74
N GLY A 359 37.49 -0.21 -17.42
CA GLY A 359 36.47 -0.85 -16.57
C GLY A 359 36.61 -0.56 -15.07
N PHE A 360 37.54 0.30 -14.67
CA PHE A 360 37.69 0.74 -13.29
C PHE A 360 37.06 2.12 -13.06
N GLU A 361 36.38 2.28 -11.93
CA GLU A 361 35.86 3.57 -11.50
C GLU A 361 37.03 4.46 -11.01
N PRO A 362 37.09 5.76 -11.36
CA PRO A 362 38.17 6.64 -10.93
C PRO A 362 38.40 6.66 -9.41
N ARG A 363 37.32 6.54 -8.63
CA ARG A 363 37.37 6.51 -7.16
C ARG A 363 38.08 5.28 -6.58
N ALA A 364 38.25 4.19 -7.35
CA ALA A 364 39.04 3.04 -6.90
C ALA A 364 40.51 3.43 -6.64
N PHE A 365 41.00 4.48 -7.30
CA PHE A 365 42.38 4.92 -7.23
C PHE A 365 42.61 6.08 -6.24
N ASP A 366 41.55 6.69 -5.72
CA ASP A 366 41.58 7.70 -4.67
C ASP A 366 41.39 6.98 -3.33
N LEU A 367 42.49 6.59 -2.70
CA LEU A 367 42.49 5.84 -1.44
C LEU A 367 42.41 6.76 -0.22
N ASP A 368 42.80 8.01 -0.38
CA ASP A 368 42.82 8.99 0.70
C ASP A 368 41.57 9.88 0.77
N ALA A 369 40.64 9.70 -0.19
CA ALA A 369 39.37 10.40 -0.33
C ALA A 369 39.51 11.91 -0.54
N ASN A 370 40.53 12.37 -1.28
CA ASN A 370 40.77 13.79 -1.54
C ASN A 370 40.21 14.29 -2.89
N GLY A 371 39.61 13.41 -3.69
CA GLY A 371 38.98 13.73 -4.97
C GLY A 371 39.77 13.32 -6.21
N GLY A 372 40.86 12.56 -6.07
CA GLY A 372 41.61 12.04 -7.22
C GLY A 372 42.74 11.09 -6.87
N ALA A 373 43.29 10.44 -7.90
CA ALA A 373 44.45 9.56 -7.76
C ALA A 373 45.75 10.37 -7.82
N GLU A 374 46.55 10.28 -6.76
CA GLU A 374 47.78 11.02 -6.55
C GLU A 374 48.92 10.12 -6.00
N PRO A 375 50.19 10.60 -5.97
CA PRO A 375 51.28 9.88 -5.31
C PRO A 375 51.02 9.61 -3.81
N GLY A 376 50.10 10.35 -3.17
CA GLY A 376 49.62 10.11 -1.81
C GLY A 376 48.95 8.74 -1.68
N ASP A 377 48.07 8.38 -2.61
CA ASP A 377 47.37 7.08 -2.63
C ASP A 377 48.35 5.92 -2.78
N LEU A 378 49.38 6.09 -3.61
CA LEU A 378 50.43 5.09 -3.77
C LEU A 378 51.19 4.87 -2.46
N SER A 379 51.42 5.95 -1.70
CA SER A 379 52.07 5.86 -0.40
C SER A 379 51.20 5.09 0.62
N ILE A 380 49.88 5.29 0.59
CA ILE A 380 48.93 4.54 1.41
C ILE A 380 48.96 3.05 1.05
N LEU A 381 48.88 2.72 -0.24
CA LEU A 381 48.89 1.33 -0.68
C LEU A 381 50.21 0.61 -0.32
N ILE A 382 51.35 1.30 -0.43
CA ILE A 382 52.64 0.77 0.01
C ILE A 382 52.65 0.54 1.53
N ASN A 383 52.09 1.45 2.33
CA ASN A 383 52.00 1.26 3.77
C ASN A 383 51.13 0.04 4.11
N ILE A 384 50.01 -0.16 3.42
CA ILE A 384 49.14 -1.32 3.57
C ILE A 384 49.91 -2.62 3.32
N LEU A 385 50.61 -2.71 2.19
CA LEU A 385 51.36 -3.91 1.82
C LEU A 385 52.52 -4.23 2.78
N ASN A 386 53.07 -3.20 3.42
CA ASN A 386 54.13 -3.37 4.44
C ASN A 386 53.58 -3.58 5.85
N GLY A 387 52.25 -3.67 6.04
CA GLY A 387 51.63 -3.81 7.36
C GLY A 387 51.86 -2.60 8.27
N MET A 388 52.11 -1.43 7.68
CA MET A 388 52.30 -0.19 8.42
C MET A 388 50.94 0.44 8.75
N PRO A 389 50.81 1.14 9.90
CA PRO A 389 49.63 1.92 10.19
C PRO A 389 49.38 2.95 9.10
N ILE A 390 48.14 3.01 8.61
CA ILE A 390 47.67 4.13 7.78
C ILE A 390 47.17 5.20 8.74
N LEU A 391 47.74 6.40 8.64
CA LEU A 391 47.32 7.56 9.42
C LEU A 391 46.24 8.30 8.66
#